data_AF-A0A1Y2DDI7-F1
#
_entry.id   AF-A0A1Y2DDI7-F1
#
_cell.length_a   1.000
_cell.length_b   1.000
_cell.length_c   1.000
_cell.angle_alpha   90.00
_cell.angle_beta   90.00
_cell.angle_gamma   90.00
#
_symmetry.space_group_name_H-M   'P 1'
#
loop_
_entity.id
_entity.type
_entity.pdbx_description
1 polymer ?
#
loop_
_entity_poly.entity_id
_entity_poly.type
_entity_poly.pdbx_seq_one_letter_code
_entity_poly.pdbx_strand_id
1 'polypeptide(L)'
;MKSIIISGILSLSLVALSRASCGGGYAQCGGKTFSGENCCISGYECTYINEWYSECKPATTTSASSGSTTSGQKMKYVESIYPKGTGIKPVYQCINPKHWALTMDDGPTQYSDIILDLLKKYNIKATFFVCGNLYMKTSNPEWARIIKRMDNEGHIIGNHTFDHVELPKLATTDEIINQMKQIEDALYATIGKKPAFMRLPCLNGNSNQTVMNTLESLGYNASVNCNADSMDYANGGDKEYAVRALSKQVANNNSVISLNHLLYGGATAENIIAMMTAEIEYMLAQGYKPVTMEECLGIRAYQ
;
A
#
# COMPACT_ATOMS: atom_id res chain seq x y z
N MET A 1 56.82 50.21 -17.30
CA MET A 1 56.86 49.12 -18.31
C MET A 1 56.51 47.83 -17.57
N LYS A 2 55.23 47.43 -17.61
CA LYS A 2 54.71 46.25 -18.33
C LYS A 2 55.47 44.95 -18.00
N SER A 3 54.84 44.06 -17.24
CA SER A 3 54.27 42.81 -17.80
C SER A 3 53.59 42.00 -16.71
N ILE A 4 52.28 41.81 -16.88
CA ILE A 4 51.41 40.90 -16.13
C ILE A 4 51.45 39.58 -16.89
N ILE A 5 51.78 38.47 -16.22
CA ILE A 5 51.65 37.11 -16.78
C ILE A 5 50.54 36.41 -15.99
N ILE A 6 49.40 36.20 -16.65
CA ILE A 6 48.27 35.40 -16.18
C ILE A 6 48.48 33.99 -16.70
N SER A 7 48.79 33.03 -15.83
CA SER A 7 48.71 31.60 -16.16
C SER A 7 47.30 31.11 -15.85
N GLY A 8 46.50 30.93 -16.91
CA GLY A 8 45.17 30.32 -16.82
C GLY A 8 45.27 28.82 -16.60
N ILE A 9 44.67 28.33 -15.52
CA ILE A 9 44.42 26.91 -15.29
C ILE A 9 43.14 26.56 -16.05
N LEU A 10 43.30 25.82 -17.15
CA LEU A 10 42.21 25.27 -17.94
C LEU A 10 41.62 24.06 -17.18
N SER A 11 40.52 24.26 -16.45
CA SER A 11 39.77 23.17 -15.84
C SER A 11 39.03 22.38 -16.93
N LEU A 12 39.55 21.22 -17.27
CA LEU A 12 38.90 20.27 -18.18
C LEU A 12 37.78 19.55 -17.41
N SER A 13 36.57 20.12 -17.44
CA SER A 13 35.37 19.44 -16.93
C SER A 13 35.05 18.26 -17.84
N LEU A 14 35.35 17.03 -17.39
CA LEU A 14 34.76 15.83 -17.98
C LEU A 14 33.24 15.86 -17.71
N VAL A 15 32.48 16.35 -18.68
CA VAL A 15 31.05 16.06 -18.75
C VAL A 15 30.94 14.60 -19.14
N ALA A 16 30.71 13.74 -18.15
CA ALA A 16 30.23 12.40 -18.41
C ALA A 16 28.87 12.54 -19.12
N LEU A 17 28.83 12.30 -20.43
CA LEU A 17 27.58 12.03 -21.12
C LEU A 17 27.04 10.73 -20.53
N SER A 18 26.22 10.84 -19.48
CA SER A 18 25.29 9.78 -19.13
C SER A 18 24.41 9.58 -20.35
N ARG A 19 24.58 8.45 -21.03
CA ARG A 19 23.58 8.00 -22.01
C ARG A 19 22.26 7.92 -21.26
N ALA A 20 21.37 8.86 -21.53
CA ALA A 20 20.05 8.89 -20.93
C ALA A 20 19.34 7.61 -21.40
N SER A 21 19.12 6.69 -20.47
CA SER A 21 18.40 5.45 -20.74
C SER A 21 16.91 5.75 -20.75
N CYS A 22 16.19 5.23 -21.74
CA CYS A 22 14.73 5.27 -21.75
C CYS A 22 14.15 4.76 -20.42
N GLY A 23 13.00 5.31 -20.03
CA GLY A 23 12.28 4.91 -18.83
C GLY A 23 11.99 3.41 -18.83
N GLY A 24 12.20 2.76 -17.68
CA GLY A 24 11.81 1.37 -17.48
C GLY A 24 10.30 1.14 -17.65
N GLY A 25 9.87 -0.12 -17.62
CA GLY A 25 8.44 -0.43 -17.62
C GLY A 25 7.72 0.30 -16.48
N TYR A 26 6.61 0.97 -16.80
CA TYR A 26 5.82 1.80 -15.88
C TYR A 26 6.53 3.04 -15.32
N ALA A 27 7.71 3.40 -15.83
CA ALA A 27 8.33 4.69 -15.51
C ALA A 27 7.54 5.84 -16.14
N GLN A 28 7.61 7.01 -15.50
CA GLN A 28 7.14 8.25 -16.12
C GLN A 28 7.99 8.55 -17.36
N CYS A 29 7.32 8.90 -18.45
CA CYS A 29 7.92 9.22 -19.76
C CYS A 29 7.33 10.51 -20.35
N GLY A 30 6.63 11.31 -19.55
CA GLY A 30 6.07 12.58 -19.99
C GLY A 30 5.22 13.27 -18.93
N GLY A 31 4.83 14.52 -19.23
CA GLY A 31 4.06 15.40 -18.35
C GLY A 31 4.62 16.83 -18.34
N LYS A 32 3.76 17.82 -18.08
CA LYS A 32 4.10 19.27 -18.13
C LYS A 32 5.36 19.69 -17.35
N THR A 33 5.74 18.95 -16.32
CA THR A 33 6.91 19.23 -15.46
C THR A 33 7.96 18.13 -15.49
N PHE A 34 7.80 17.12 -16.38
CA PHE A 34 8.74 16.01 -16.48
C PHE A 34 10.01 16.43 -17.24
N SER A 35 11.17 16.20 -16.65
CA SER A 35 12.49 16.54 -17.20
C SER A 35 13.31 15.32 -17.64
N GLY A 36 12.71 14.12 -17.64
CA GLY A 36 13.37 12.89 -18.07
C GLY A 36 13.17 12.58 -19.56
N GLU A 37 13.66 11.44 -20.00
CA GLU A 37 13.52 10.97 -21.38
C GLU A 37 12.09 10.53 -21.69
N ASN A 38 11.56 10.99 -22.81
CA ASN A 38 10.20 10.67 -23.24
C ASN A 38 10.07 9.32 -23.98
N CYS A 39 11.04 8.42 -23.77
CA CYS A 39 11.08 7.11 -24.39
C CYS A 39 11.01 6.00 -23.35
N CYS A 40 10.51 4.84 -23.77
CA CYS A 40 10.36 3.65 -22.94
C CYS A 40 11.25 2.52 -23.43
N ILE A 41 11.57 1.57 -22.55
CA ILE A 41 12.27 0.33 -22.94
C ILE A 41 11.47 -0.48 -23.98
N SER A 42 12.16 -1.36 -24.71
CA SER A 42 11.55 -2.21 -25.73
C SER A 42 10.33 -2.99 -25.20
N GLY A 43 9.24 -3.00 -25.96
CA GLY A 43 7.97 -3.62 -25.56
C GLY A 43 7.04 -2.68 -24.77
N TYR A 44 7.46 -1.44 -24.50
CA TYR A 44 6.66 -0.43 -23.83
C TYR A 44 6.54 0.84 -24.68
N GLU A 45 5.38 1.48 -24.61
CA GLU A 45 5.06 2.75 -25.26
C GLU A 45 4.66 3.80 -24.23
N CYS A 46 5.10 5.04 -24.43
CA CYS A 46 4.75 6.13 -23.55
C CYS A 46 3.28 6.52 -23.76
N THR A 47 2.44 6.17 -22.79
CA THR A 47 1.00 6.41 -22.86
C THR A 47 0.65 7.67 -22.09
N TYR A 48 0.03 8.62 -22.77
CA TYR A 48 -0.52 9.82 -22.15
C TYR A 48 -1.64 9.45 -21.17
N ILE A 49 -1.52 9.89 -19.91
CA ILE A 49 -2.55 9.70 -18.89
C ILE A 49 -3.28 11.02 -18.65
N ASN A 50 -2.54 12.09 -18.43
CA ASN A 50 -3.05 13.46 -18.34
C ASN A 50 -1.93 14.48 -18.60
N GLU A 51 -2.26 15.77 -18.57
CA GLU A 51 -1.33 16.85 -18.94
C GLU A 51 -0.06 16.89 -18.06
N TRP A 52 -0.12 16.31 -16.86
CA TRP A 52 0.99 16.28 -15.90
C TRP A 52 1.75 14.95 -15.89
N TYR A 53 1.23 13.90 -16.54
CA TYR A 53 1.78 12.55 -16.41
C TYR A 53 1.53 11.67 -17.65
N SER A 54 2.61 11.08 -18.17
CA SER A 54 2.59 9.99 -19.15
C SER A 54 3.49 8.86 -18.67
N GLU A 55 3.13 7.62 -18.98
CA GLU A 55 3.75 6.42 -18.39
C GLU A 55 4.04 5.34 -19.43
N CYS A 56 5.18 4.66 -19.28
CA CYS A 56 5.53 3.51 -20.10
C CYS A 56 4.60 2.34 -19.84
N LYS A 57 3.73 1.99 -20.80
CA LYS A 57 2.84 0.82 -20.72
C LYS A 57 3.18 -0.21 -21.80
N PRO A 58 2.91 -1.51 -21.60
CA PRO A 58 3.17 -2.52 -22.62
C PRO A 58 2.49 -2.16 -23.96
N ALA A 59 3.26 -2.18 -25.05
CA ALA A 59 2.74 -1.89 -26.39
C ALA A 59 1.72 -2.96 -26.78
N THR A 60 0.45 -2.60 -27.00
CA THR A 60 -0.55 -3.56 -27.48
C THR A 60 -0.30 -3.86 -28.95
N THR A 61 0.25 -5.03 -29.25
CA THR A 61 0.42 -5.53 -30.61
C THR A 61 -0.94 -5.69 -31.28
N THR A 62 -1.37 -4.65 -32.01
CA THR A 62 -2.60 -4.70 -32.79
C THR A 62 -2.22 -5.05 -34.22
N SER A 63 -2.24 -6.34 -34.56
CA SER A 63 -2.30 -6.76 -35.96
C SER A 63 -3.74 -6.56 -36.44
N ALA A 64 -3.89 -5.68 -37.42
CA ALA A 64 -5.17 -5.36 -38.04
C ALA A 64 -5.75 -6.56 -38.81
N SER A 65 -7.04 -6.82 -38.63
CA SER A 65 -7.88 -7.45 -39.65
C SER A 65 -9.34 -7.03 -39.46
N SER A 66 -9.91 -6.58 -40.56
CA SER A 66 -11.28 -6.18 -40.85
C SER A 66 -12.38 -7.16 -40.42
N GLY A 67 -13.56 -6.63 -40.05
CA GLY A 67 -14.82 -7.38 -40.04
C GLY A 67 -15.90 -6.85 -39.10
N SER A 68 -16.97 -6.30 -39.67
CA SER A 68 -18.22 -5.83 -39.03
C SER A 68 -18.88 -6.86 -38.10
N THR A 69 -19.54 -6.42 -37.02
CA THR A 69 -21.02 -6.38 -36.81
C THR A 69 -21.35 -6.38 -35.31
N THR A 70 -22.28 -5.52 -34.91
CA THR A 70 -22.85 -5.33 -33.56
C THR A 70 -23.58 -6.54 -32.99
N SER A 71 -23.28 -6.94 -31.76
CA SER A 71 -24.27 -7.37 -30.76
C SER A 71 -23.67 -7.26 -29.35
N GLY A 72 -24.41 -6.70 -28.40
CA GLY A 72 -23.98 -6.54 -27.01
C GLY A 72 -23.54 -7.85 -26.38
N GLN A 73 -22.30 -7.87 -25.88
CA GLN A 73 -21.80 -8.94 -25.02
C GLN A 73 -21.39 -8.36 -23.67
N LYS A 74 -21.97 -8.91 -22.61
CA LYS A 74 -21.49 -8.75 -21.24
C LYS A 74 -19.98 -9.00 -21.22
N MET A 75 -19.23 -8.05 -20.67
CA MET A 75 -17.79 -8.18 -20.45
C MET A 75 -17.51 -9.52 -19.77
N LYS A 76 -16.88 -10.46 -20.50
CA LYS A 76 -16.31 -11.67 -19.91
C LYS A 76 -15.21 -11.21 -18.96
N TYR A 77 -15.45 -11.37 -17.67
CA TYR A 77 -14.41 -11.27 -16.65
C TYR A 77 -13.28 -12.21 -17.07
N VAL A 78 -12.12 -11.66 -17.41
CA VAL A 78 -10.93 -12.47 -17.67
C VAL A 78 -10.58 -13.14 -16.34
N GLU A 79 -10.55 -14.47 -16.32
CA GLU A 79 -10.23 -15.22 -15.10
C GLU A 79 -8.83 -14.78 -14.63
N SER A 80 -8.76 -14.40 -13.35
CA SER A 80 -7.54 -13.95 -12.69
C SER A 80 -6.40 -14.95 -12.90
N ILE A 81 -5.27 -14.51 -13.44
CA ILE A 81 -4.05 -15.31 -13.58
C ILE A 81 -3.36 -15.60 -12.23
N TYR A 82 -3.92 -15.08 -11.14
CA TYR A 82 -3.38 -15.24 -9.82
C TYR A 82 -3.92 -16.51 -9.15
N PRO A 83 -3.09 -17.27 -8.44
CA PRO A 83 -3.52 -18.51 -7.81
C PRO A 83 -4.66 -18.20 -6.84
N LYS A 84 -5.80 -18.90 -7.01
CA LYS A 84 -6.90 -18.88 -6.03
C LYS A 84 -6.30 -19.24 -4.67
N GLY A 85 -6.46 -18.35 -3.68
CA GLY A 85 -5.96 -18.56 -2.33
C GLY A 85 -6.52 -19.88 -1.79
N THR A 86 -5.65 -20.79 -1.36
CA THR A 86 -6.09 -22.02 -0.71
C THR A 86 -6.23 -21.75 0.78
N GLY A 87 -7.47 -21.60 1.27
CA GLY A 87 -7.80 -21.54 2.69
C GLY A 87 -7.42 -20.23 3.37
N ILE A 88 -8.14 -19.14 3.04
CA ILE A 88 -8.08 -17.90 3.83
C ILE A 88 -8.31 -18.21 5.31
N LYS A 89 -7.48 -17.63 6.17
CA LYS A 89 -7.59 -17.79 7.63
C LYS A 89 -7.50 -16.43 8.33
N PRO A 90 -8.20 -16.27 9.46
CA PRO A 90 -7.91 -15.22 10.41
C PRO A 90 -6.49 -15.42 10.97
N VAL A 91 -5.65 -14.40 10.93
CA VAL A 91 -4.29 -14.42 11.50
C VAL A 91 -4.13 -13.35 12.57
N TYR A 92 -3.52 -13.71 13.69
CA TYR A 92 -3.39 -12.83 14.87
C TYR A 92 -1.92 -12.58 15.25
N GLN A 93 -1.00 -13.35 14.69
CA GLN A 93 0.41 -13.41 15.08
C GLN A 93 1.28 -13.73 13.85
N CYS A 94 2.55 -13.34 13.92
CA CYS A 94 3.56 -13.74 12.93
C CYS A 94 4.06 -15.16 13.20
N ILE A 95 4.58 -15.82 12.16
CA ILE A 95 5.10 -17.20 12.22
C ILE A 95 6.38 -17.33 13.06
N ASN A 96 7.15 -16.26 13.20
CA ASN A 96 8.40 -16.24 13.96
C ASN A 96 8.27 -15.42 15.24
N PRO A 97 8.83 -15.87 16.38
CA PRO A 97 8.84 -15.10 17.62
C PRO A 97 9.64 -13.81 17.44
N LYS A 98 9.32 -12.80 18.26
CA LYS A 98 9.93 -11.45 18.21
C LYS A 98 9.79 -10.71 16.87
N HIS A 99 8.99 -11.21 15.93
CA HIS A 99 8.53 -10.40 14.81
C HIS A 99 7.44 -9.44 15.28
N TRP A 100 7.48 -8.22 14.76
CA TRP A 100 6.45 -7.21 14.94
C TRP A 100 6.02 -6.65 13.59
N ALA A 101 4.76 -6.90 13.22
CA ALA A 101 4.11 -6.27 12.10
C ALA A 101 3.31 -5.05 12.59
N LEU A 102 3.81 -3.86 12.29
CA LEU A 102 3.11 -2.60 12.52
C LEU A 102 2.05 -2.41 11.42
N THR A 103 0.79 -2.26 11.80
CA THR A 103 -0.31 -2.05 10.86
C THR A 103 -1.08 -0.76 11.13
N MET A 104 -1.60 -0.15 10.08
CA MET A 104 -2.37 1.08 10.13
C MET A 104 -3.62 0.95 9.26
N ASP A 105 -4.79 1.18 9.84
CA ASP A 105 -6.09 1.06 9.18
C ASP A 105 -6.63 2.43 8.75
N ASP A 106 -7.75 2.40 8.03
CA ASP A 106 -8.60 3.55 7.63
C ASP A 106 -7.97 4.55 6.66
N GLY A 107 -6.78 4.24 6.15
CA GLY A 107 -6.06 5.10 5.22
C GLY A 107 -6.58 5.13 3.79
N PRO A 108 -6.03 6.03 2.96
CA PRO A 108 -5.15 7.16 3.30
C PRO A 108 -5.88 8.32 3.98
N THR A 109 -5.10 9.21 4.62
CA THR A 109 -5.60 10.40 5.32
C THR A 109 -4.64 11.58 5.09
N GLN A 110 -5.00 12.76 5.57
CA GLN A 110 -4.12 13.93 5.57
C GLN A 110 -2.85 13.74 6.42
N TYR A 111 -2.77 12.70 7.27
CA TYR A 111 -1.61 12.39 8.10
C TYR A 111 -0.70 11.32 7.49
N SER A 112 -1.08 10.72 6.36
CA SER A 112 -0.32 9.62 5.78
C SER A 112 1.13 10.01 5.44
N ASP A 113 1.38 11.21 4.92
CA ASP A 113 2.75 11.60 4.55
C ASP A 113 3.69 11.73 5.76
N ILE A 114 3.24 12.36 6.85
CA ILE A 114 4.06 12.52 8.06
C ILE A 114 4.32 11.17 8.74
N ILE A 115 3.38 10.24 8.66
CA ILE A 115 3.53 8.88 9.16
C ILE A 115 4.52 8.09 8.30
N LEU A 116 4.45 8.21 6.97
CA LEU A 116 5.43 7.61 6.06
C LEU A 116 6.84 8.17 6.29
N ASP A 117 6.98 9.47 6.56
CA ASP A 117 8.26 10.09 6.93
C ASP A 117 8.81 9.52 8.24
N LEU A 118 7.97 9.31 9.24
CA LEU A 118 8.35 8.68 10.50
C LEU A 118 8.83 7.24 10.27
N LEU A 119 8.09 6.44 9.52
CA LEU A 119 8.47 5.06 9.21
C LEU A 119 9.81 5.00 8.45
N LYS A 120 10.01 5.90 7.48
CA LYS A 120 11.27 6.05 6.76
C LYS A 120 12.44 6.42 7.68
N LYS A 121 12.23 7.33 8.65
CA LYS A 121 13.24 7.71 9.65
C LYS A 121 13.76 6.51 10.46
N TYR A 122 12.87 5.58 10.84
CA TYR A 122 13.24 4.37 11.56
C TYR A 122 13.59 3.18 10.63
N ASN A 123 13.52 3.37 9.31
CA ASN A 123 13.68 2.32 8.30
C ASN A 123 12.72 1.12 8.53
N ILE A 124 11.47 1.41 8.87
CA ILE A 124 10.42 0.42 9.14
C ILE A 124 9.45 0.36 7.96
N LYS A 125 9.04 -0.86 7.59
CA LYS A 125 7.99 -1.09 6.59
C LYS A 125 6.73 -1.59 7.30
N ALA A 126 5.72 -0.73 7.38
CA ALA A 126 4.40 -1.06 7.89
C ALA A 126 3.48 -1.72 6.84
N THR A 127 2.30 -2.15 7.28
CA THR A 127 1.18 -2.57 6.43
C THR A 127 0.01 -1.62 6.59
N PHE A 128 -0.51 -1.08 5.50
CA PHE A 128 -1.65 -0.18 5.49
C PHE A 128 -2.89 -0.90 4.96
N PHE A 129 -3.93 -1.04 5.78
CA PHE A 129 -5.23 -1.52 5.32
C PHE A 129 -6.07 -0.31 4.92
N VAL A 130 -6.27 -0.13 3.61
CA VAL A 130 -6.83 1.11 3.06
C VAL A 130 -8.28 0.96 2.62
N CYS A 131 -9.03 2.04 2.76
CA CYS A 131 -10.39 2.18 2.29
C CYS A 131 -10.46 2.97 0.98
N GLY A 132 -11.54 2.77 0.23
CA GLY A 132 -11.79 3.50 -1.01
C GLY A 132 -12.61 4.77 -0.84
N ASN A 133 -13.44 4.83 0.19
CA ASN A 133 -14.40 5.90 0.46
C ASN A 133 -14.60 6.06 1.98
N LEU A 134 -13.55 6.51 2.67
CA LEU A 134 -13.59 6.85 4.09
C LEU A 134 -13.17 8.31 4.33
N TYR A 135 -11.93 8.56 4.74
CA TYR A 135 -11.42 9.92 4.97
C TYR A 135 -10.95 10.58 3.68
N MET A 136 -10.19 9.85 2.88
CA MET A 136 -9.79 10.26 1.53
C MET A 136 -10.38 9.27 0.53
N LYS A 137 -11.11 9.79 -0.45
CA LYS A 137 -11.78 8.96 -1.47
C LYS A 137 -10.85 8.68 -2.65
N THR A 138 -11.05 7.55 -3.31
CA THR A 138 -10.31 7.16 -4.53
C THR A 138 -10.43 8.16 -5.68
N SER A 139 -11.50 8.97 -5.71
CA SER A 139 -11.65 10.07 -6.68
C SER A 139 -10.75 11.28 -6.40
N ASN A 140 -10.14 11.36 -5.21
CA ASN A 140 -9.17 12.39 -4.87
C ASN A 140 -7.78 12.00 -5.43
N PRO A 141 -7.11 12.85 -6.23
CA PRO A 141 -5.77 12.54 -6.76
C PRO A 141 -4.72 12.30 -5.66
N GLU A 142 -4.87 12.90 -4.48
CA GLU A 142 -3.98 12.67 -3.34
C GLU A 142 -4.05 11.22 -2.84
N TRP A 143 -5.19 10.56 -2.99
CA TRP A 143 -5.34 9.14 -2.63
C TRP A 143 -4.35 8.31 -3.44
N ALA A 144 -4.38 8.47 -4.77
CA ALA A 144 -3.51 7.75 -5.67
C ALA A 144 -2.03 8.09 -5.43
N ARG A 145 -1.71 9.37 -5.16
CA ARG A 145 -0.35 9.80 -4.83
C ARG A 145 0.18 9.11 -3.57
N ILE A 146 -0.60 9.09 -2.49
CA ILE A 146 -0.20 8.48 -1.22
C ILE A 146 -0.06 6.97 -1.35
N ILE A 147 -0.99 6.31 -2.04
CA ILE A 147 -0.93 4.86 -2.29
C ILE A 147 0.33 4.50 -3.09
N LYS A 148 0.68 5.27 -4.14
CA LYS A 148 1.94 5.09 -4.86
C LYS A 148 3.16 5.28 -3.95
N ARG A 149 3.11 6.26 -3.05
CA ARG A 149 4.19 6.50 -2.08
C ARG A 149 4.35 5.31 -1.12
N MET A 150 3.25 4.80 -0.55
CA MET A 150 3.26 3.60 0.29
C MET A 150 3.95 2.43 -0.43
N ASP A 151 3.55 2.17 -1.68
CA ASP A 151 4.10 1.06 -2.48
C ASP A 151 5.58 1.27 -2.83
N ASN A 152 5.95 2.45 -3.33
CA ASN A 152 7.33 2.79 -3.70
C ASN A 152 8.30 2.77 -2.51
N GLU A 153 7.81 3.09 -1.32
CA GLU A 153 8.59 2.99 -0.10
C GLU A 153 8.63 1.57 0.47
N GLY A 154 7.99 0.58 -0.16
CA GLY A 154 8.07 -0.83 0.21
C GLY A 154 7.15 -1.23 1.36
N HIS A 155 6.10 -0.46 1.61
CA HIS A 155 5.03 -0.85 2.53
C HIS A 155 4.09 -1.85 1.86
N ILE A 156 3.42 -2.66 2.67
CA ILE A 156 2.34 -3.52 2.17
C ILE A 156 1.03 -2.75 2.20
N ILE A 157 0.23 -2.88 1.15
CA ILE A 157 -1.10 -2.28 1.06
C ILE A 157 -2.13 -3.42 1.01
N GLY A 158 -2.91 -3.52 2.08
CA GLY A 158 -4.01 -4.46 2.24
C GLY A 158 -5.38 -3.79 2.01
N ASN A 159 -6.39 -4.62 1.82
CA ASN A 159 -7.77 -4.16 1.60
C ASN A 159 -8.51 -3.96 2.95
N HIS A 160 -9.18 -2.82 3.14
CA HIS A 160 -10.06 -2.56 4.30
C HIS A 160 -11.50 -2.23 3.90
N THR A 161 -11.98 -2.86 2.83
CA THR A 161 -13.25 -2.62 2.12
C THR A 161 -13.33 -1.23 1.49
N PHE A 162 -14.29 -1.01 0.60
CA PHE A 162 -14.46 0.28 -0.05
C PHE A 162 -15.03 1.33 0.92
N ASP A 163 -16.15 1.03 1.58
CA ASP A 163 -16.90 1.97 2.43
C ASP A 163 -16.69 1.77 3.94
N HIS A 164 -15.73 0.93 4.34
CA HIS A 164 -15.50 0.57 5.75
C HIS A 164 -16.75 -0.04 6.43
N VAL A 165 -17.48 -0.89 5.69
CA VAL A 165 -18.68 -1.57 6.20
C VAL A 165 -18.32 -2.93 6.81
N GLU A 166 -18.96 -3.26 7.93
CA GLU A 166 -18.89 -4.61 8.49
C GLU A 166 -19.54 -5.61 7.52
N LEU A 167 -18.72 -6.42 6.84
CA LEU A 167 -19.19 -7.36 5.82
C LEU A 167 -20.32 -8.29 6.30
N PRO A 168 -20.36 -8.79 7.55
CA PRO A 168 -21.48 -9.59 8.04
C PRO A 168 -22.85 -8.87 8.06
N LYS A 169 -22.88 -7.53 7.99
CA LYS A 169 -24.12 -6.74 7.98
C LYS A 169 -24.70 -6.53 6.57
N LEU A 170 -23.97 -6.93 5.53
CA LEU A 170 -24.46 -6.86 4.16
C LEU A 170 -25.47 -7.98 3.90
N ALA A 171 -26.51 -7.67 3.13
CA ALA A 171 -27.62 -8.59 2.90
C ALA A 171 -27.26 -9.69 1.91
N THR A 172 -26.30 -9.44 1.02
CA THR A 172 -25.96 -10.34 -0.09
C THR A 172 -24.46 -10.54 -0.27
N THR A 173 -24.09 -11.69 -0.85
CA THR A 173 -22.71 -11.96 -1.28
C THR A 173 -22.22 -10.96 -2.32
N ASP A 174 -23.10 -10.48 -3.21
CA ASP A 174 -22.73 -9.50 -4.24
C ASP A 174 -22.33 -8.14 -3.63
N GLU A 175 -22.99 -7.72 -2.55
CA GLU A 175 -22.57 -6.51 -1.81
C GLU A 175 -21.19 -6.69 -1.17
N ILE A 176 -20.90 -7.88 -0.60
CA ILE A 176 -19.56 -8.20 -0.08
C ILE A 176 -18.53 -8.13 -1.22
N ILE A 177 -18.80 -8.79 -2.35
CA ILE A 177 -17.92 -8.77 -3.53
C ILE A 177 -17.68 -7.34 -4.00
N ASN A 178 -18.72 -6.51 -4.05
CA ASN A 178 -18.63 -5.12 -4.47
C ASN A 178 -17.76 -4.27 -3.55
N GLN A 179 -17.81 -4.51 -2.23
CA GLN A 179 -16.93 -3.84 -1.26
C GLN A 179 -15.47 -4.19 -1.47
N MET A 180 -15.16 -5.44 -1.83
CA MET A 180 -13.77 -5.87 -2.07
C MET A 180 -13.26 -5.40 -3.42
N LYS A 181 -14.05 -5.56 -4.49
CA LYS A 181 -13.61 -5.29 -5.87
C LYS A 181 -13.39 -3.81 -6.16
N GLN A 182 -14.22 -2.90 -5.63
CA GLN A 182 -14.07 -1.47 -5.93
C GLN A 182 -12.71 -0.92 -5.47
N ILE A 183 -12.26 -1.32 -4.28
CA ILE A 183 -10.95 -0.92 -3.76
C ILE A 183 -9.81 -1.71 -4.42
N GLU A 184 -10.01 -2.98 -4.79
CA GLU A 184 -9.06 -3.76 -5.60
C GLU A 184 -8.80 -3.08 -6.96
N ASP A 185 -9.85 -2.66 -7.66
CA ASP A 185 -9.76 -2.01 -8.96
C ASP A 185 -9.04 -0.67 -8.86
N ALA A 186 -9.32 0.12 -7.81
CA ALA A 186 -8.63 1.39 -7.55
C ALA A 186 -7.14 1.19 -7.25
N LEU A 187 -6.80 0.19 -6.43
CA LEU A 187 -5.41 -0.17 -6.14
C LEU A 187 -4.68 -0.67 -7.38
N TYR A 188 -5.30 -1.56 -8.15
CA TYR A 188 -4.71 -2.08 -9.38
C TYR A 188 -4.47 -0.97 -10.41
N ALA A 189 -5.41 -0.04 -10.56
CA ALA A 189 -5.23 1.13 -11.43
C ALA A 189 -4.10 2.07 -10.95
N THR A 190 -3.80 2.08 -9.66
CA THR A 190 -2.82 3.00 -9.05
C THR A 190 -1.41 2.42 -9.00
N ILE A 191 -1.26 1.14 -8.65
CA ILE A 191 0.04 0.49 -8.39
C ILE A 191 0.22 -0.83 -9.15
N GLY A 192 -0.74 -1.23 -10.00
CA GLY A 192 -0.66 -2.48 -10.78
C GLY A 192 -0.71 -3.75 -9.92
N LYS A 193 -1.09 -3.64 -8.65
CA LYS A 193 -1.10 -4.73 -7.67
C LYS A 193 -2.49 -4.89 -7.08
N LYS A 194 -2.91 -6.13 -6.91
CA LYS A 194 -4.18 -6.49 -6.27
C LYS A 194 -3.90 -7.13 -4.91
N PRO A 195 -4.44 -6.61 -3.79
CA PRO A 195 -4.17 -7.19 -2.47
C PRO A 195 -4.67 -8.63 -2.34
N ALA A 196 -3.88 -9.46 -1.69
CA ALA A 196 -4.24 -10.78 -1.20
C ALA A 196 -4.42 -10.80 0.33
N PHE A 197 -4.09 -9.71 1.02
CA PHE A 197 -4.37 -9.51 2.44
C PHE A 197 -5.47 -8.48 2.61
N MET A 198 -6.33 -8.73 3.59
CA MET A 198 -7.34 -7.79 4.01
C MET A 198 -7.48 -7.79 5.53
N ARG A 199 -8.05 -6.73 6.08
CA ARG A 199 -8.55 -6.70 7.45
C ARG A 199 -10.02 -6.36 7.41
N LEU A 200 -10.82 -7.07 8.19
CA LEU A 200 -12.25 -6.80 8.30
C LEU A 200 -12.49 -5.53 9.12
N PRO A 201 -13.31 -4.57 8.64
CA PRO A 201 -13.76 -3.45 9.46
C PRO A 201 -14.33 -3.90 10.80
N CYS A 202 -14.02 -3.15 11.86
CA CYS A 202 -14.38 -3.47 13.25
C CYS A 202 -13.88 -4.86 13.73
N LEU A 203 -12.90 -5.46 13.04
CA LEU A 203 -12.41 -6.82 13.25
C LEU A 203 -13.52 -7.90 13.20
N ASN A 204 -14.66 -7.59 12.56
CA ASN A 204 -15.87 -8.42 12.59
C ASN A 204 -16.07 -9.21 11.28
N GLY A 205 -16.31 -10.52 11.40
CA GLY A 205 -16.65 -11.40 10.27
C GLY A 205 -15.76 -12.62 10.10
N ASN A 206 -14.72 -12.77 10.92
CA ASN A 206 -13.80 -13.92 10.87
C ASN A 206 -14.48 -15.28 11.14
N SER A 207 -15.65 -15.28 11.78
CA SER A 207 -16.49 -16.47 12.02
C SER A 207 -17.67 -16.61 11.05
N ASN A 208 -17.85 -15.65 10.13
CA ASN A 208 -18.93 -15.69 9.17
C ASN A 208 -18.49 -16.46 7.90
N GLN A 209 -19.04 -17.65 7.71
CA GLN A 209 -18.63 -18.53 6.60
C GLN A 209 -18.90 -17.91 5.22
N THR A 210 -19.99 -17.16 5.05
CA THR A 210 -20.30 -16.48 3.79
C THR A 210 -19.21 -15.44 3.47
N VAL A 211 -18.80 -14.65 4.46
CA VAL A 211 -17.71 -13.67 4.31
C VAL A 211 -16.41 -14.38 3.94
N MET A 212 -15.99 -15.37 4.73
CA MET A 212 -14.70 -16.03 4.52
C MET A 212 -14.65 -16.80 3.18
N ASN A 213 -15.70 -17.51 2.80
CA ASN A 213 -15.79 -18.16 1.48
C ASN A 213 -15.73 -17.16 0.32
N THR A 214 -16.37 -16.00 0.50
CA THR A 214 -16.36 -14.94 -0.51
C THR A 214 -14.95 -14.39 -0.68
N LEU A 215 -14.26 -14.07 0.42
CA LEU A 215 -12.87 -13.60 0.39
C LEU A 215 -11.94 -14.63 -0.26
N GLU A 216 -12.08 -15.92 0.08
CA GLU A 216 -11.31 -17.00 -0.54
C GLU A 216 -11.52 -17.03 -2.07
N SER A 217 -12.78 -16.94 -2.51
CA SER A 217 -13.13 -16.94 -3.93
C SER A 217 -12.57 -15.75 -4.70
N LEU A 218 -12.30 -14.64 -4.01
CA LEU A 218 -11.71 -13.41 -4.56
C LEU A 218 -10.17 -13.41 -4.52
N GLY A 219 -9.55 -14.48 -4.01
CA GLY A 219 -8.10 -14.66 -3.99
C GLY A 219 -7.40 -14.09 -2.74
N TYR A 220 -8.14 -13.83 -1.65
CA TYR A 220 -7.51 -13.46 -0.39
C TYR A 220 -6.86 -14.67 0.30
N ASN A 221 -5.63 -14.48 0.78
CA ASN A 221 -4.85 -15.48 1.50
C ASN A 221 -4.96 -15.32 3.03
N ALA A 222 -5.18 -14.09 3.52
CA ALA A 222 -5.26 -13.81 4.95
C ALA A 222 -6.28 -12.73 5.28
N SER A 223 -7.08 -13.00 6.31
CA SER A 223 -7.82 -11.99 7.06
C SER A 223 -6.97 -11.60 8.27
N VAL A 224 -6.25 -10.49 8.14
CA VAL A 224 -5.29 -10.03 9.15
C VAL A 224 -6.03 -9.36 10.29
N ASN A 225 -5.95 -9.96 11.46
CA ASN A 225 -6.44 -9.43 12.72
C ASN A 225 -5.26 -8.81 13.51
N CYS A 226 -5.38 -8.66 14.82
CA CYS A 226 -4.31 -8.16 15.68
C CYS A 226 -4.30 -8.88 17.04
N ASN A 227 -3.17 -8.82 17.73
CA ASN A 227 -3.05 -9.24 19.14
C ASN A 227 -2.55 -8.10 20.06
N ALA A 228 -2.27 -6.91 19.52
CA ALA A 228 -2.03 -5.70 20.28
C ALA A 228 -2.83 -4.55 19.67
N ASP A 229 -3.89 -4.12 20.36
CA ASP A 229 -4.75 -3.01 19.96
C ASP A 229 -4.40 -1.77 20.78
N SER A 230 -3.95 -0.70 20.11
CA SER A 230 -3.61 0.56 20.78
C SER A 230 -4.82 1.33 21.29
N MET A 231 -6.03 0.96 20.83
CA MET A 231 -7.29 1.66 21.11
C MET A 231 -7.20 3.16 20.80
N ASP A 232 -6.31 3.55 19.87
CA ASP A 232 -6.02 4.93 19.49
C ASP A 232 -7.28 5.69 19.05
N TYR A 233 -8.21 4.96 18.45
CA TYR A 233 -9.54 5.42 18.09
C TYR A 233 -10.41 5.86 19.28
N ALA A 234 -10.24 5.25 20.45
CA ALA A 234 -11.04 5.53 21.64
C ALA A 234 -10.34 6.41 22.69
N ASN A 235 -9.01 6.53 22.61
CA ASN A 235 -8.19 7.24 23.60
C ASN A 235 -7.41 8.43 23.02
N GLY A 236 -7.57 8.75 21.73
CA GLY A 236 -6.94 9.90 21.09
C GLY A 236 -5.45 9.73 20.79
N GLY A 237 -4.98 8.48 20.70
CA GLY A 237 -3.56 8.15 20.47
C GLY A 237 -2.72 8.19 21.74
N ASP A 238 -3.23 7.67 22.85
CA ASP A 238 -2.50 7.57 24.12
C ASP A 238 -1.30 6.61 23.95
N LYS A 239 -0.09 7.18 23.94
CA LYS A 239 1.16 6.43 23.76
C LYS A 239 1.44 5.45 24.89
N GLU A 240 1.08 5.78 26.14
CA GLU A 240 1.26 4.89 27.27
C GLU A 240 0.30 3.69 27.18
N TYR A 241 -0.92 3.89 26.66
CA TYR A 241 -1.84 2.80 26.37
C TYR A 241 -1.31 1.90 25.25
N ALA A 242 -0.85 2.47 24.14
CA ALA A 242 -0.29 1.72 23.02
C ALA A 242 0.89 0.83 23.46
N VAL A 243 1.87 1.41 24.19
CA VAL A 243 3.00 0.66 24.75
C VAL A 243 2.52 -0.44 25.71
N ARG A 244 1.47 -0.21 26.50
CA ARG A 244 0.89 -1.22 27.40
C ARG A 244 0.21 -2.36 26.65
N ALA A 245 -0.41 -2.08 25.50
CA ALA A 245 -0.99 -3.12 24.66
C ALA A 245 0.12 -4.03 24.10
N LEU A 246 1.21 -3.44 23.60
CA LEU A 246 2.39 -4.16 23.13
C LEU A 246 3.08 -4.94 24.26
N SER A 247 3.24 -4.36 25.44
CA SER A 247 3.98 -4.97 26.55
C SER A 247 3.36 -6.27 27.05
N LYS A 248 2.03 -6.43 26.95
CA LYS A 248 1.33 -7.69 27.23
C LYS A 248 1.80 -8.82 26.31
N GLN A 249 2.05 -8.53 25.03
CA GLN A 249 2.56 -9.53 24.09
C GLN A 249 4.03 -9.80 24.31
N VAL A 250 4.81 -8.74 24.58
CA VAL A 250 6.24 -8.85 24.93
C VAL A 250 6.47 -9.74 26.15
N ALA A 251 5.68 -9.55 27.22
CA ALA A 251 5.80 -10.32 28.46
C ALA A 251 5.57 -11.83 28.25
N ASN A 252 4.79 -12.20 27.24
CA ASN A 252 4.50 -13.58 26.87
C ASN A 252 5.43 -14.11 25.75
N ASN A 253 6.42 -13.32 25.31
CA ASN A 253 7.32 -13.63 24.20
C ASN A 253 6.57 -13.96 22.89
N ASN A 254 5.39 -13.38 22.69
CA ASN A 254 4.56 -13.55 21.51
C ASN A 254 5.08 -12.70 20.35
N SER A 255 4.96 -13.16 19.11
CA SER A 255 5.03 -12.24 17.96
C SER A 255 3.83 -11.30 17.97
N VAL A 256 3.97 -10.13 17.33
CA VAL A 256 3.00 -9.03 17.44
C VAL A 256 2.50 -8.60 16.07
N ILE A 257 1.18 -8.48 15.93
CA ILE A 257 0.53 -7.68 14.89
C ILE A 257 -0.21 -6.56 15.63
N SER A 258 0.26 -5.32 15.50
CA SER A 258 -0.33 -4.17 16.20
C SER A 258 -1.36 -3.46 15.33
N LEU A 259 -2.53 -3.14 15.91
CA LEU A 259 -3.59 -2.36 15.27
C LEU A 259 -3.48 -0.90 15.71
N ASN A 260 -3.48 -0.01 14.72
CA ASN A 260 -3.51 1.44 14.82
C ASN A 260 -4.31 2.00 13.65
N HIS A 261 -4.70 3.27 13.69
CA HIS A 261 -5.46 3.94 12.65
C HIS A 261 -4.73 5.20 12.16
N LEU A 262 -4.80 5.47 10.85
CA LEU A 262 -4.19 6.68 10.27
C LEU A 262 -4.87 7.98 10.72
N LEU A 263 -6.15 7.92 11.07
CA LEU A 263 -6.95 9.00 11.64
C LEU A 263 -8.19 8.38 12.27
N TYR A 264 -8.52 8.80 13.49
CA TYR A 264 -9.82 8.51 14.09
C TYR A 264 -10.19 9.56 15.14
N GLY A 265 -11.49 9.84 15.30
CA GLY A 265 -12.03 10.45 16.53
C GLY A 265 -11.38 11.76 17.01
N GLY A 266 -11.02 12.68 16.10
CA GLY A 266 -10.40 13.95 16.47
C GLY A 266 -8.92 13.87 16.87
N ALA A 267 -8.27 12.72 16.67
CA ALA A 267 -6.83 12.59 16.85
C ALA A 267 -6.05 13.60 15.98
N THR A 268 -5.00 14.17 16.55
CA THR A 268 -4.10 15.08 15.83
C THR A 268 -2.91 14.31 15.25
N ALA A 269 -2.27 14.88 14.23
CA ALA A 269 -1.05 14.31 13.67
C ALA A 269 0.03 14.14 14.75
N GLU A 270 0.16 15.10 15.67
CA GLU A 270 1.14 15.07 16.76
C GLU A 270 0.93 13.88 17.69
N ASN A 271 -0.33 13.59 18.07
CA ASN A 271 -0.63 12.46 18.96
C ASN A 271 -0.32 11.12 18.28
N ILE A 272 -0.74 10.94 17.03
CA ILE A 272 -0.47 9.69 16.30
C ILE A 272 1.04 9.49 16.13
N ILE A 273 1.78 10.55 15.79
CA ILE A 273 3.25 10.48 15.66
C ILE A 273 3.90 10.18 17.01
N ALA A 274 3.45 10.79 18.11
CA ALA A 274 3.97 10.52 19.45
C ALA A 274 3.71 9.07 19.89
N MET A 275 2.51 8.55 19.61
CA MET A 275 2.14 7.16 19.86
C MET A 275 3.01 6.20 19.06
N MET A 276 3.05 6.35 17.74
CA MET A 276 3.85 5.48 16.86
C MET A 276 5.34 5.52 17.21
N THR A 277 5.86 6.70 17.56
CA THR A 277 7.25 6.83 18.02
C THR A 277 7.50 5.99 19.28
N ALA A 278 6.60 6.08 20.26
CA ALA A 278 6.72 5.29 21.49
C ALA A 278 6.60 3.78 21.24
N GLU A 279 5.70 3.35 20.36
CA GLU A 279 5.59 1.94 19.95
C GLU A 279 6.89 1.44 19.32
N ILE A 280 7.43 2.19 18.34
CA ILE A 280 8.66 1.85 17.62
C ILE A 280 9.83 1.74 18.59
N GLU A 281 10.05 2.76 19.41
CA GLU A 281 11.18 2.79 20.34
C GLU A 281 11.08 1.67 21.39
N TYR A 282 9.87 1.42 21.91
CA TYR A 282 9.64 0.33 22.84
C TYR A 282 9.93 -1.04 22.22
N MET A 283 9.36 -1.34 21.06
CA MET A 283 9.51 -2.66 20.42
C MET A 283 10.97 -2.93 20.03
N LEU A 284 11.68 -1.93 19.50
CA LEU A 284 13.10 -2.04 19.20
C LEU A 284 13.93 -2.29 20.47
N ALA A 285 13.63 -1.58 21.57
CA ALA A 285 14.31 -1.78 22.85
C ALA A 285 14.06 -3.19 23.45
N GLN A 286 12.91 -3.80 23.18
CA GLN A 286 12.59 -5.18 23.58
C GLN A 286 13.21 -6.24 22.65
N GLY A 287 13.94 -5.80 21.60
CA GLY A 287 14.58 -6.66 20.62
C GLY A 287 13.61 -7.30 19.64
N TYR A 288 12.44 -6.68 19.40
CA TYR A 288 11.54 -7.09 18.34
C TYR A 288 12.04 -6.57 17.00
N LYS A 289 11.92 -7.39 15.96
CA LYS A 289 12.22 -7.04 14.58
C LYS A 289 10.95 -6.52 13.90
N PRO A 290 10.92 -5.25 13.45
CA PRO A 290 9.85 -4.78 12.57
C PRO A 290 9.90 -5.52 11.24
N VAL A 291 8.77 -6.04 10.78
CA VAL A 291 8.67 -6.85 9.54
C VAL A 291 7.46 -6.44 8.71
N THR A 292 7.54 -6.65 7.40
CA THR A 292 6.36 -6.55 6.51
C THR A 292 5.36 -7.67 6.83
N MET A 293 4.10 -7.52 6.42
CA MET A 293 3.12 -8.61 6.60
C MET A 293 3.50 -9.88 5.82
N GLU A 294 4.18 -9.76 4.68
CA GLU A 294 4.70 -10.93 3.95
C GLU A 294 5.72 -11.71 4.77
N GLU A 295 6.67 -11.02 5.41
CA GLU A 295 7.65 -11.67 6.29
C GLU A 295 7.00 -12.17 7.59
N CYS A 296 5.99 -11.46 8.11
CA CYS A 296 5.22 -11.87 9.27
C CYS A 296 4.48 -13.20 9.03
N LEU A 297 3.87 -13.38 7.86
CA LEU A 297 3.01 -14.54 7.56
C LEU A 297 3.69 -15.62 6.71
N GLY A 298 4.81 -15.31 6.04
CA GLY A 298 5.50 -16.23 5.13
C GLY A 298 4.75 -16.48 3.82
N ILE A 299 3.84 -15.59 3.44
CA ILE A 299 2.99 -15.70 2.23
C ILE A 299 2.93 -14.35 1.50
N ARG A 300 2.55 -14.37 0.22
CA ARG A 300 2.53 -13.16 -0.63
C ARG A 300 1.34 -12.26 -0.31
N ALA A 301 1.60 -10.95 -0.28
CA ALA A 301 0.61 -9.91 0.01
C ALA A 301 -0.24 -9.49 -1.18
N TYR A 302 0.17 -9.86 -2.39
CA TYR A 302 -0.52 -9.52 -3.63
C TYR A 302 -0.81 -10.78 -4.43
N GLN A 303 -1.93 -10.72 -5.16
CA GLN A 303 -2.37 -11.77 -6.07
C GLN A 303 -1.39 -11.85 -7.25
#